data_AF-A0A1Q7ECT0-F1
#
_entry.id   AF-A0A1Q7ECT0-F1
#
_cell.length_a   1.000
_cell.length_b   1.000
_cell.length_c   1.000
_cell.angle_alpha   90.00
_cell.angle_beta   90.00
_cell.angle_gamma   90.00
#
_symmetry.space_group_name_H-M   'P 1'
#
loop_
_entity.id
_entity.type
_entity.pdbx_description
1 polymer ?
#
loop_
_entity_poly.entity_id
_entity_poly.type
_entity_poly.pdbx_seq_one_letter_code
_entity_poly.pdbx_strand_id
1 'polypeptide(L)'
;MVQQQAQGQPLPTDSAGLATLRRQILDRLVEVEILVQQAERDTSIKVTDQEVLDQVEQTYQNVRKQFTSENDFRDQIRQARFGSVEEWRRWLSDQQRRQLLAQRLIEAQRQKGKLRPIPPTETQMREFWQQNKDQQPKRPAAVSFRRARRVAGAAAAARRGLCRHGEAILERQRVRGAGR
;
A
#
# COMPACT_ATOMS: atom_id res chain seq x y z
N MET A 1 -7.08 17.58 -9.24
CA MET A 1 -6.69 17.37 -10.65
C MET A 1 -5.20 17.07 -10.82
N VAL A 2 -4.26 17.83 -10.24
CA VAL A 2 -2.81 17.51 -10.29
C VAL A 2 -2.50 16.09 -9.81
N GLN A 3 -3.01 15.69 -8.64
CA GLN A 3 -2.84 14.34 -8.09
C GLN A 3 -3.53 13.24 -8.92
N GLN A 4 -4.64 13.55 -9.60
CA GLN A 4 -5.39 12.55 -10.39
C GLN A 4 -4.70 12.29 -11.74
N GLN A 5 -4.12 13.33 -12.35
CA GLN A 5 -3.30 13.17 -13.55
C GLN A 5 -2.00 12.43 -13.23
N ALA A 6 -1.40 12.72 -12.07
CA ALA A 6 -0.27 11.97 -11.53
C ALA A 6 -0.55 10.47 -11.30
N GLN A 7 -1.82 10.10 -11.04
CA GLN A 7 -2.22 8.71 -10.81
C GLN A 7 -2.69 7.98 -12.08
N GLY A 8 -2.68 8.64 -13.25
CA GLY A 8 -2.96 7.98 -14.53
C GLY A 8 -4.36 7.39 -14.69
N GLN A 9 -5.35 7.82 -13.90
CA GLN A 9 -6.72 7.31 -14.06
C GLN A 9 -7.34 7.80 -15.37
N PRO A 10 -7.82 6.88 -16.26
CA PRO A 10 -8.48 7.28 -17.49
C PRO A 10 -9.82 7.96 -17.16
N LEU A 11 -10.00 9.18 -17.67
CA LEU A 11 -11.28 9.87 -17.58
C LEU A 11 -12.29 9.20 -18.53
N PRO A 12 -13.53 8.90 -18.09
CA PRO A 12 -14.58 8.45 -18.99
C PRO A 12 -14.81 9.48 -20.10
N THR A 13 -14.94 9.01 -21.34
CA THR A 13 -15.13 9.87 -22.52
C THR A 13 -16.60 10.00 -22.93
N ASP A 14 -17.49 9.18 -22.35
CA ASP A 14 -18.92 9.20 -22.61
C ASP A 14 -19.68 10.06 -21.58
N SER A 15 -20.82 10.61 -22.00
CA SER A 15 -21.61 11.53 -21.17
C SER A 15 -22.16 10.87 -19.90
N ALA A 16 -22.53 9.59 -19.95
CA ALA A 16 -23.04 8.85 -18.80
C ALA A 16 -21.93 8.53 -17.78
N GLY A 17 -20.76 8.14 -18.25
CA GLY A 17 -19.55 7.96 -17.45
C GLY A 17 -19.12 9.25 -16.75
N LEU A 18 -19.14 10.39 -17.45
CA LEU A 18 -18.84 11.69 -16.85
C LEU A 18 -19.86 12.11 -15.79
N ALA A 19 -21.16 11.87 -16.02
CA ALA A 19 -22.21 12.16 -15.04
C ALA A 19 -22.04 11.31 -13.77
N THR A 20 -21.69 10.04 -13.93
CA THR A 20 -21.42 9.12 -12.82
C THR A 20 -20.18 9.56 -12.04
N LEU A 21 -19.08 9.88 -12.71
CA LEU A 21 -17.87 10.39 -12.08
C LEU A 21 -18.13 11.69 -11.30
N ARG A 22 -18.89 12.62 -11.90
CA ARG A 22 -19.28 13.86 -11.23
C ARG A 22 -20.06 13.60 -9.95
N ARG A 23 -21.02 12.67 -9.99
CA ARG A 23 -21.80 12.29 -8.81
C ARG A 23 -20.91 11.69 -7.73
N GLN A 24 -20.02 10.76 -8.07
CA GLN A 24 -19.07 10.16 -7.12
C GLN A 24 -18.16 11.20 -6.46
N ILE A 25 -17.69 12.20 -7.22
CA ILE A 25 -16.89 13.29 -6.66
C ILE A 25 -17.72 14.13 -5.70
N LEU A 26 -18.95 14.49 -6.08
CA LEU A 26 -19.85 15.26 -5.22
C LEU A 26 -20.18 14.52 -3.92
N ASP A 27 -20.52 13.23 -4.01
CA ASP A 27 -20.83 12.40 -2.85
C ASP A 27 -19.63 12.35 -1.89
N ARG A 28 -18.41 12.13 -2.43
CA ARG A 28 -17.19 12.13 -1.62
C ARG A 28 -16.92 13.48 -0.96
N LEU A 29 -17.17 14.60 -1.66
CA LEU A 29 -17.02 15.93 -1.07
C LEU A 29 -18.02 16.16 0.06
N VAL A 30 -19.27 15.78 -0.13
CA VAL A 30 -20.33 15.89 0.88
C VAL A 30 -20.02 15.02 2.10
N GLU A 31 -19.61 13.78 1.90
CA GLU A 31 -19.21 12.87 3.00
C GLU A 31 -18.08 13.46 3.85
N VAL A 32 -17.04 13.99 3.20
CA VAL A 32 -15.92 14.62 3.92
C VAL A 32 -16.40 15.84 4.68
N GLU A 33 -17.21 16.72 4.08
CA GLU A 33 -17.72 17.91 4.79
C GLU A 33 -18.55 17.55 6.02
N ILE A 34 -19.39 16.52 5.94
CA ILE A 34 -20.18 16.05 7.10
C ILE A 34 -19.25 15.58 8.21
N LEU A 35 -18.20 14.82 7.88
CA LEU A 35 -17.22 14.32 8.86
C LEU A 35 -16.42 15.46 9.48
N VAL A 36 -15.98 16.44 8.70
CA VAL A 36 -15.24 17.62 9.20
C VAL A 36 -16.11 18.44 10.14
N GLN A 37 -17.35 18.76 9.77
CA GLN A 37 -18.26 19.51 10.63
C GLN A 37 -18.55 18.77 11.94
N GLN A 38 -18.70 17.45 11.88
CA GLN A 38 -18.90 16.65 13.07
C GLN A 38 -17.63 16.58 13.95
N ALA A 39 -16.45 16.56 13.34
CA ALA A 39 -15.17 16.59 14.04
C ALA A 39 -14.95 17.94 14.74
N GLU A 40 -15.25 19.06 14.07
CA GLU A 40 -15.13 20.40 14.64
C GLU A 40 -16.08 20.63 15.82
N ARG A 41 -17.25 19.99 15.81
CA ARG A 41 -18.20 19.98 16.95
C ARG A 41 -17.72 19.13 18.12
N ASP A 42 -16.92 18.10 17.88
CA ASP A 42 -16.34 17.25 18.93
C ASP A 42 -15.00 17.83 19.40
N THR A 43 -15.03 18.55 20.53
CA THR A 43 -13.85 19.22 21.09
C THR A 43 -12.73 18.25 21.53
N SER A 44 -12.99 16.95 21.57
CA SER A 44 -11.96 15.93 21.82
C SER A 44 -11.08 15.64 20.60
N ILE A 45 -11.54 15.98 19.39
CA ILE A 45 -10.79 15.78 18.15
C ILE A 45 -9.85 16.95 17.92
N LYS A 46 -8.55 16.67 17.90
CA LYS A 46 -7.51 17.67 17.64
C LYS A 46 -6.56 17.20 16.56
N VAL A 47 -6.21 18.13 15.67
CA VAL A 47 -5.19 17.97 14.64
C VAL A 47 -4.20 19.10 14.83
N THR A 48 -2.93 18.76 15.00
CA THR A 48 -1.87 19.76 15.18
C THR A 48 -1.42 20.32 13.85
N ASP A 49 -0.91 21.55 13.86
CA ASP A 49 -0.37 22.17 12.66
C ASP A 49 0.88 21.44 12.16
N GLN A 50 1.68 20.87 13.07
CA GLN A 50 2.85 20.07 12.72
C GLN A 50 2.47 18.82 11.92
N GLU A 51 1.46 18.06 12.36
CA GLU A 51 0.99 16.88 11.62
C GLU A 51 0.52 17.25 10.21
N VAL A 52 -0.16 18.39 10.05
CA VAL A 52 -0.59 18.88 8.74
C VAL A 52 0.62 19.22 7.87
N LEU A 53 1.60 19.95 8.41
CA LEU A 53 2.82 20.32 7.69
C LEU A 53 3.62 19.09 7.24
N ASP A 54 3.77 18.09 8.10
CA ASP A 54 4.48 16.85 7.79
C ASP A 54 3.77 16.10 6.63
N GLN A 55 2.43 16.02 6.66
CA GLN A 55 1.65 15.36 5.61
C GLN A 55 1.68 16.13 4.28
N VAL A 56 1.66 17.47 4.35
CA VAL A 56 1.80 18.36 3.19
C VAL A 56 3.17 18.15 2.56
N GLU A 57 4.24 18.12 3.35
CA GLU A 57 5.59 17.92 2.85
C GLU A 57 5.76 16.55 2.20
N GLN A 58 5.29 15.49 2.84
CA GLN A 58 5.31 14.14 2.26
C GLN A 58 4.59 14.11 0.90
N THR A 59 3.41 14.74 0.83
CA THR A 59 2.61 14.79 -0.39
C THR A 59 3.28 15.63 -1.47
N TYR A 60 3.84 16.78 -1.09
CA TYR A 60 4.61 17.66 -1.97
C TYR A 60 5.76 16.89 -2.61
N GLN A 61 6.58 16.21 -1.80
CA GLN A 61 7.71 15.44 -2.28
C GLN A 61 7.29 14.29 -3.20
N ASN A 62 6.20 13.59 -2.88
CA ASN A 62 5.68 12.49 -3.71
C ASN A 62 5.22 12.98 -5.08
N VAL A 63 4.51 14.11 -5.12
CA VAL A 63 4.08 14.72 -6.39
C VAL A 63 5.29 15.24 -7.15
N ARG A 64 6.20 15.97 -6.49
CA ARG A 64 7.39 16.55 -7.11
C ARG A 64 8.30 15.51 -7.77
N LYS A 65 8.44 14.33 -7.15
CA LYS A 65 9.22 13.19 -7.67
C LYS A 65 8.69 12.60 -8.98
N GLN A 66 7.42 12.85 -9.32
CA GLN A 66 6.82 12.39 -10.57
C GLN A 66 7.18 13.27 -11.77
N PHE A 67 7.79 14.44 -11.53
CA PHE A 67 8.19 15.38 -12.57
C PHE A 67 9.70 15.40 -12.77
N THR A 68 10.11 15.38 -14.04
CA THR A 68 11.52 15.38 -14.44
C THR A 68 12.22 16.71 -14.13
N SER A 69 11.53 17.85 -14.32
CA SER A 69 12.09 19.18 -14.04
C SER A 69 11.19 20.03 -13.13
N GLU A 70 11.80 21.04 -12.50
CA GLU A 70 11.07 22.02 -11.69
C GLU A 70 10.12 22.86 -12.55
N ASN A 71 10.52 23.16 -13.79
CA ASN A 71 9.71 23.94 -14.71
C ASN A 71 8.44 23.17 -15.10
N ASP A 72 8.57 21.89 -15.43
CA ASP A 72 7.41 21.03 -15.76
C ASP A 72 6.41 20.96 -14.60
N PHE A 73 6.93 20.84 -13.37
CA PHE A 73 6.11 20.86 -12.16
C PHE A 73 5.36 22.19 -12.03
N ARG A 74 6.05 23.33 -12.16
CA ARG A 74 5.42 24.67 -12.06
C ARG A 74 4.42 24.92 -13.19
N ASP A 75 4.69 24.45 -14.40
CA ASP A 75 3.76 24.48 -15.53
C ASP A 75 2.49 23.69 -15.21
N GLN A 76 2.64 22.48 -14.65
CA GLN A 76 1.51 21.65 -14.26
C GLN A 76 0.64 22.29 -13.15
N ILE A 77 1.26 22.96 -12.18
CA ILE A 77 0.54 23.70 -11.13
C ILE A 77 -0.27 24.85 -11.75
N ARG A 78 0.30 25.58 -12.72
CA ARG A 78 -0.42 26.62 -13.48
C ARG A 78 -1.57 26.06 -14.31
N GLN A 79 -1.36 24.93 -14.98
CA GLN A 79 -2.43 24.23 -15.72
C GLN A 79 -3.59 23.81 -14.81
N ALA A 80 -3.27 23.45 -13.56
CA ALA A 80 -4.26 23.15 -12.54
C ALA A 80 -4.92 24.38 -11.90
N ARG A 81 -4.74 25.57 -12.49
CA ARG A 81 -5.35 26.85 -12.10
C ARG A 81 -4.86 27.43 -10.77
N PHE A 82 -3.74 26.96 -10.25
CA PHE A 82 -3.05 27.63 -9.15
C PHE A 82 -2.09 28.68 -9.70
N GLY A 83 -2.06 29.86 -9.10
CA GLY A 83 -1.17 30.96 -9.49
C GLY A 83 0.28 30.72 -9.08
N SER A 84 0.51 30.01 -7.96
CA SER A 84 1.86 29.62 -7.53
C SER A 84 1.90 28.27 -6.80
N VAL A 85 3.12 27.78 -6.57
CA VAL A 85 3.37 26.55 -5.79
C VAL A 85 2.99 26.77 -4.32
N GLU A 86 3.21 27.96 -3.78
CA GLU A 86 2.84 28.34 -2.41
C GLU A 86 1.33 28.35 -2.23
N GLU A 87 0.58 28.86 -3.20
CA GLU A 87 -0.88 28.80 -3.21
C GLU A 87 -1.37 27.35 -3.20
N TRP A 88 -0.79 26.52 -4.08
CA TRP A 88 -1.08 25.09 -4.10
C TRP A 88 -0.76 24.40 -2.76
N ARG A 89 0.37 24.75 -2.11
CA ARG A 89 0.73 24.22 -0.79
C ARG A 89 -0.25 24.66 0.29
N ARG A 90 -0.75 25.90 0.28
CA ARG A 90 -1.78 26.36 1.22
C ARG A 90 -3.08 25.59 1.04
N TRP A 91 -3.54 25.46 -0.20
CA TRP A 91 -4.71 24.63 -0.51
C TRP A 91 -4.52 23.18 -0.04
N LEU A 92 -3.32 22.62 -0.27
CA LEU A 92 -2.98 21.27 0.16
C LEU A 92 -3.02 21.15 1.69
N SER A 93 -2.53 22.14 2.44
CA SER A 93 -2.63 22.16 3.91
C SER A 93 -4.07 22.11 4.39
N ASP A 94 -4.96 22.91 3.78
CA ASP A 94 -6.38 22.91 4.14
C ASP A 94 -7.04 21.56 3.84
N GLN A 95 -6.72 20.96 2.69
CA GLN A 95 -7.19 19.63 2.34
C GLN A 95 -6.70 18.56 3.32
N GLN A 96 -5.40 18.57 3.67
CA GLN A 96 -4.85 17.59 4.61
C GLN A 96 -5.43 17.73 6.01
N ARG A 97 -5.63 18.96 6.49
CA ARG A 97 -6.30 19.21 7.77
C ARG A 97 -7.71 18.62 7.81
N ARG A 98 -8.51 18.85 6.75
CA ARG A 98 -9.86 18.28 6.62
C ARG A 98 -9.84 16.76 6.65
N GLN A 99 -8.92 16.14 5.90
CA GLN A 99 -8.78 14.68 5.89
C GLN A 99 -8.39 14.13 7.26
N LEU A 100 -7.44 14.77 7.95
CA LEU A 100 -7.01 14.35 9.29
C LEU A 100 -8.14 14.48 10.32
N LEU A 101 -8.92 15.56 10.29
CA LEU A 101 -10.09 15.73 11.16
C LEU A 101 -11.12 14.60 10.95
N ALA A 102 -11.46 14.31 9.70
CA ALA A 102 -12.38 13.24 9.35
C ALA A 102 -11.87 11.85 9.81
N GLN A 103 -10.59 11.56 9.59
CA GLN A 103 -9.96 10.31 10.02
C GLN A 103 -9.97 10.15 11.55
N ARG A 104 -9.57 11.19 12.29
CA ARG A 104 -9.56 11.19 13.76
C ARG A 104 -10.96 11.00 14.33
N LEU A 105 -11.98 11.60 13.73
CA LEU A 105 -13.36 11.37 14.13
C LEU A 105 -13.77 9.90 13.97
N ILE A 106 -13.46 9.30 12.81
CA ILE A 106 -13.76 7.87 12.56
C ILE A 106 -13.04 6.99 13.57
N GLU A 107 -11.77 7.25 13.84
CA GLU A 107 -10.97 6.52 14.83
C GLU A 107 -11.57 6.65 16.24
N ALA A 108 -11.93 7.87 16.66
CA ALA A 108 -12.56 8.09 17.95
C ALA A 108 -13.91 7.35 18.05
N GLN A 109 -14.71 7.32 16.98
CA GLN A 109 -15.99 6.61 16.96
C GLN A 109 -15.81 5.08 16.96
N ARG A 110 -14.73 4.55 16.36
CA ARG A 110 -14.32 3.15 16.49
C ARG A 110 -13.91 2.82 17.91
N GLN A 111 -13.09 3.66 18.54
CA GLN A 111 -12.65 3.49 19.94
C GLN A 111 -13.83 3.56 20.92
N LYS A 112 -14.79 4.46 20.69
CA LYS A 112 -16.06 4.56 21.44
C LYS A 112 -17.01 3.37 21.18
N GLY A 113 -16.64 2.42 20.31
CA GLY A 113 -17.40 1.21 20.02
C GLY A 113 -18.66 1.43 19.17
N LYS A 114 -18.84 2.62 18.59
CA LYS A 114 -19.97 2.97 17.71
C LYS A 114 -19.79 2.44 16.29
N LEU A 115 -18.54 2.23 15.88
CA LEU A 115 -18.17 1.65 14.59
C LEU A 115 -17.47 0.31 14.83
N ARG A 116 -18.25 -0.75 15.09
CA ARG A 116 -17.70 -2.10 15.25
C ARG A 116 -17.39 -2.68 13.87
N PRO A 117 -16.18 -3.24 13.65
CA PRO A 117 -15.91 -3.99 12.44
C PRO A 117 -16.88 -5.17 12.38
N ILE A 118 -17.64 -5.28 11.28
CA ILE A 118 -18.45 -6.46 11.02
C ILE A 118 -17.50 -7.51 10.41
N PRO A 119 -17.20 -8.62 11.11
CA PRO A 119 -16.35 -9.64 10.55
C PRO A 119 -17.02 -10.25 9.31
N PRO A 120 -16.28 -10.50 8.22
CA PRO A 120 -16.81 -11.21 7.07
C PRO A 120 -17.32 -12.60 7.46
N THR A 121 -18.44 -13.02 6.86
CA THR A 121 -18.96 -14.39 7.03
C THR A 121 -18.11 -15.39 6.23
N GLU A 122 -18.19 -16.69 6.57
CA GLU A 122 -17.47 -17.73 5.83
C GLU A 122 -17.82 -17.73 4.33
N THR A 123 -19.09 -17.51 4.00
CA THR A 123 -19.56 -17.37 2.62
C THR A 123 -18.85 -16.22 1.90
N GLN A 124 -18.80 -15.03 2.51
CA GLN A 124 -18.11 -13.86 1.95
C GLN A 124 -16.60 -14.10 1.78
N MET A 125 -15.97 -14.80 2.73
CA MET A 125 -14.54 -15.15 2.60
C MET A 125 -14.30 -16.11 1.43
N ARG A 126 -15.20 -17.08 1.23
CA ARG A 126 -15.12 -18.05 0.13
C ARG A 126 -15.34 -17.39 -1.22
N GLU A 127 -16.32 -16.50 -1.33
CA GLU A 127 -16.59 -15.70 -2.52
C GLU A 127 -15.40 -14.82 -2.86
N PHE A 128 -14.85 -14.10 -1.87
CA PHE A 128 -13.65 -13.29 -2.03
C PHE A 128 -12.46 -14.12 -2.51
N TRP A 129 -12.21 -15.29 -1.89
CA TRP A 129 -11.15 -16.19 -2.32
C TRP A 129 -11.33 -16.62 -3.79
N GLN A 130 -12.54 -17.03 -4.16
CA GLN A 130 -12.82 -17.52 -5.52
C GLN A 130 -12.61 -16.44 -6.58
N GLN A 131 -12.99 -15.19 -6.28
CA GLN A 131 -12.82 -14.04 -7.18
C GLN A 131 -11.35 -13.59 -7.31
N ASN A 132 -10.55 -13.76 -6.25
CA ASN A 132 -9.19 -13.22 -6.18
C ASN A 132 -8.09 -14.28 -6.32
N LYS A 133 -8.44 -15.57 -6.43
CA LYS A 133 -7.47 -16.69 -6.51
C LYS A 133 -6.44 -16.53 -7.65
N ASP A 134 -6.83 -15.93 -8.76
CA ASP A 134 -5.97 -15.78 -9.95
C ASP A 134 -4.98 -14.61 -9.82
N GLN A 135 -5.26 -13.67 -8.90
CA GLN A 135 -4.35 -12.57 -8.55
C GLN A 135 -3.32 -12.98 -7.49
N GLN A 136 -3.48 -14.15 -6.88
CA GLN A 136 -2.51 -14.64 -5.89
C GLN A 136 -1.17 -14.92 -6.58
N PRO A 137 -0.05 -14.52 -5.95
CA PRO A 137 1.27 -14.89 -6.47
C PRO A 137 1.35 -16.41 -6.55
N LYS A 138 1.74 -16.93 -7.72
CA LYS A 138 1.96 -18.37 -7.90
C LYS A 138 2.95 -18.82 -6.83
N ARG A 139 2.54 -19.80 -6.01
CA ARG A 139 3.41 -20.35 -4.98
C ARG A 139 4.69 -20.81 -5.68
N PRO A 140 5.88 -20.31 -5.28
CA PRO A 140 7.13 -20.80 -5.85
C PRO A 140 7.20 -22.31 -5.63
N ALA A 141 7.82 -23.03 -6.56
CA ALA A 141 8.03 -24.46 -6.41
C ALA A 141 8.78 -24.74 -5.10
N ALA A 142 8.05 -25.21 -4.08
CA ALA A 142 8.62 -25.53 -2.79
C ALA A 142 9.27 -26.92 -2.88
N VAL A 143 10.60 -26.96 -3.01
CA VAL A 143 11.34 -28.22 -2.95
C VAL A 143 11.58 -28.57 -1.48
N SER A 144 11.01 -29.68 -1.04
CA SER A 144 11.36 -30.28 0.24
C SER A 144 12.63 -31.12 0.07
N PHE A 145 13.69 -30.81 0.82
CA PHE A 145 14.93 -31.59 0.81
C PHE A 145 15.30 -32.05 2.21
N ARG A 146 15.96 -33.21 2.29
CA ARG A 146 16.60 -33.70 3.53
C ARG A 146 18.10 -33.44 3.44
N ARG A 147 18.67 -32.79 4.47
CA ARG A 147 20.11 -32.47 4.54
C ARG A 147 20.79 -33.27 5.64
N ALA A 148 21.89 -33.92 5.31
CA ALA A 148 22.84 -34.45 6.28
C ALA A 148 24.10 -33.57 6.29
N ARG A 149 24.53 -33.12 7.47
CA ARG A 149 25.76 -32.34 7.66
C ARG A 149 26.71 -33.11 8.58
N ARG A 150 27.99 -33.15 8.23
CA ARG A 150 29.08 -33.63 9.09
C ARG A 150 30.25 -32.65 9.01
N VAL A 151 30.99 -32.52 10.10
CA VAL A 151 32.12 -31.59 10.23
C VAL A 151 33.42 -32.39 10.29
N ALA A 152 34.44 -31.96 9.53
CA ALA A 152 35.78 -32.55 9.58
C ALA A 152 36.69 -31.76 10.52
N GLY A 153 37.64 -32.46 11.14
CA GLY A 153 38.75 -31.81 11.86
C GLY A 153 39.69 -31.03 10.92
N ALA A 154 40.52 -30.16 11.49
CA ALA A 154 41.35 -29.21 10.74
C ALA A 154 42.38 -29.85 9.78
N ALA A 155 42.85 -31.06 10.10
CA ALA A 155 43.87 -31.77 9.33
C ALA A 155 43.40 -32.17 7.91
N ALA A 156 44.30 -32.04 6.92
CA ALA A 156 44.00 -32.37 5.52
C ALA A 156 43.55 -33.84 5.34
N ALA A 157 44.11 -34.77 6.11
CA ALA A 157 43.69 -36.17 6.10
C ALA A 157 42.25 -36.37 6.58
N ALA A 158 41.82 -35.64 7.61
CA ALA A 158 40.45 -35.70 8.13
C ALA A 158 39.43 -35.15 7.12
N ARG A 159 39.78 -34.08 6.40
CA ARG A 159 38.95 -33.54 5.31
C ARG A 159 38.80 -34.55 4.16
N ARG A 160 39.91 -35.16 3.71
CA ARG A 160 39.89 -36.21 2.67
C ARG A 160 39.08 -37.44 3.09
N GLY A 161 39.16 -37.85 4.34
CA GLY A 161 38.35 -38.93 4.91
C GLY A 161 36.85 -38.60 4.88
N LEU A 162 36.49 -37.38 5.27
CA LEU A 162 35.10 -36.95 5.27
C LEU A 162 34.51 -36.83 3.85
N CYS A 163 35.27 -36.30 2.88
CA CYS A 163 34.82 -36.22 1.49
C CYS A 163 34.50 -37.62 0.93
N ARG A 164 35.41 -38.58 1.08
CA ARG A 164 35.18 -39.97 0.64
C ARG A 164 33.95 -40.59 1.29
N HIS A 165 33.72 -40.30 2.57
CA HIS A 165 32.53 -40.78 3.26
C HIS A 165 31.24 -40.10 2.75
N GLY A 166 31.31 -38.82 2.42
CA GLY A 166 30.21 -38.08 1.79
C GLY A 166 29.82 -38.67 0.44
N GLU A 167 30.80 -38.95 -0.42
CA GLU A 167 30.59 -39.61 -1.72
C GLU A 167 29.96 -41.00 -1.56
N ALA A 168 30.43 -41.80 -0.60
CA ALA A 168 29.84 -43.10 -0.32
C ALA A 168 28.37 -43.02 0.15
N ILE A 169 28.02 -41.98 0.92
CA ILE A 169 26.62 -41.73 1.33
C ILE A 169 25.78 -41.34 0.11
N LEU A 170 26.27 -40.45 -0.75
CA LEU A 170 25.56 -40.05 -1.97
C LEU A 170 25.30 -41.24 -2.89
N GLU A 171 26.29 -42.12 -3.07
CA GLU A 171 26.15 -43.31 -3.91
C GLU A 171 25.11 -44.29 -3.34
N ARG A 172 25.14 -44.54 -2.03
CA ARG A 172 24.12 -45.37 -1.37
C ARG A 172 22.71 -44.80 -1.51
N GLN A 173 22.56 -43.47 -1.47
CA GLN A 173 21.26 -42.83 -1.66
C GLN A 173 20.83 -42.86 -3.13
N ARG A 174 21.76 -42.77 -4.08
CA ARG A 174 21.50 -42.89 -5.52
C ARG A 174 20.97 -44.29 -5.88
N VAL A 175 21.64 -45.33 -5.40
CA VAL A 175 21.22 -46.73 -5.63
C VAL A 175 19.87 -47.03 -4.99
N ARG A 176 19.61 -46.52 -3.76
CA ARG A 176 18.29 -46.66 -3.12
C ARG A 176 17.18 -45.87 -3.79
N GLY A 177 17.51 -44.72 -4.38
CA GLY A 177 16.56 -43.87 -5.10
C GLY A 177 16.14 -44.44 -6.47
N ALA A 178 17.00 -45.22 -7.12
CA ALA A 178 16.73 -45.83 -8.43
C ALA A 178 15.86 -47.11 -8.39
N GLY A 179 15.56 -47.63 -7.19
CA GLY A 179 14.71 -48.80 -6.97
C GLY A 179 13.28 -48.49 -6.51
N ARG A 180 12.82 -47.25 -6.69
CA ARG A 180 11.44 -46.81 -6.42
C ARG A 180 10.83 -46.18 -7.65
#